data_AF-A0A7Y4YR55-F1
#
_entry.id   AF-A0A7Y4YR55-F1
#
_cell.length_a   1.000
_cell.length_b   1.000
_cell.length_c   1.000
_cell.angle_alpha   90.00
_cell.angle_beta   90.00
_cell.angle_gamma   90.00
#
_symmetry.space_group_name_H-M   'P 1'
#
loop_
_entity.id
_entity.type
_entity.pdbx_description
1 polymer ?
#
loop_
_entity_poly.entity_id
_entity_poly.type
_entity_poly.pdbx_seq_one_letter_code
_entity_poly.pdbx_strand_id
1 'polypeptide(L)'
;MNPALSSIAQRRLARIQQLSAIEYPADLPVVARREDIAQAIEKSQVVIVCGETGSGKTTQLPKICLSLGRGVLGVIGHTQPRRVAARSVAARIAQELKSELGGLVGYKVRFNDKVSPDTYVKLMTDGILLAEI
;
A
#
# COMPACT_ATOMS: atom_id res chain seq x y z
N MET A 1 28.16 -20.69 4.19
CA MET A 1 27.09 -19.67 4.18
C MET A 1 26.18 -19.98 2.99
N ASN A 2 24.89 -20.22 3.19
CA ASN A 2 24.00 -20.74 2.15
C ASN A 2 23.61 -19.62 1.14
N PRO A 3 23.99 -19.68 -0.15
CA PRO A 3 23.81 -18.56 -1.10
C PRO A 3 22.36 -18.15 -1.34
N ALA A 4 21.39 -19.02 -1.09
CA ALA A 4 19.96 -18.70 -1.16
C ALA A 4 19.48 -17.78 -0.01
N LEU A 5 20.11 -17.85 1.18
CA LEU A 5 19.76 -16.97 2.31
C LEU A 5 20.27 -15.54 2.07
N SER A 6 21.40 -15.38 1.38
CA SER A 6 21.92 -14.05 1.00
C SER A 6 21.02 -13.34 -0.01
N SER A 7 20.41 -14.04 -0.97
CA SER A 7 19.58 -13.42 -2.01
C SER A 7 18.23 -12.90 -1.47
N ILE A 8 17.61 -13.61 -0.52
CA ILE A 8 16.37 -13.17 0.14
C ILE A 8 16.63 -11.93 0.99
N ALA A 9 17.70 -11.94 1.79
CA ALA A 9 18.09 -10.79 2.59
C ALA A 9 18.40 -9.56 1.73
N GLN A 10 19.13 -9.74 0.63
CA GLN A 10 19.41 -8.67 -0.35
C GLN A 10 18.12 -8.12 -0.97
N ARG A 11 17.21 -8.99 -1.42
CA ARG A 11 15.91 -8.55 -1.97
C ARG A 11 15.11 -7.76 -0.93
N ARG A 12 15.08 -8.20 0.32
CA ARG A 12 14.40 -7.48 1.40
C ARG A 12 15.00 -6.10 1.64
N LEU A 13 16.33 -5.99 1.69
CA LEU A 13 17.02 -4.72 1.88
C LEU A 13 16.77 -3.76 0.71
N ALA A 14 16.87 -4.24 -0.53
CA ALA A 14 16.53 -3.47 -1.71
C ALA A 14 15.07 -2.96 -1.65
N ARG A 15 14.14 -3.81 -1.18
CA ARG A 15 12.75 -3.43 -1.02
C ARG A 15 12.53 -2.35 0.05
N ILE A 16 13.24 -2.42 1.17
CA ILE A 16 13.21 -1.37 2.21
C ILE A 16 13.77 -0.05 1.66
N GLN A 17 14.88 -0.12 0.93
CA GLN A 17 15.51 1.07 0.33
C GLN A 17 14.59 1.77 -0.67
N GLN A 18 13.76 1.04 -1.42
CA GLN A 18 12.78 1.64 -2.34
C GLN A 18 11.69 2.47 -1.63
N LEU A 19 11.47 2.26 -0.34
CA LEU A 19 10.48 3.00 0.46
C LEU A 19 11.10 4.19 1.21
N SER A 20 12.35 4.56 0.93
CA SER A 20 12.98 5.71 1.57
C SER A 20 12.24 7.01 1.22
N ALA A 21 11.77 7.73 2.23
CA ALA A 21 11.12 9.04 2.14
C ALA A 21 9.70 9.07 1.53
N ILE A 22 8.75 8.41 2.19
CA ILE A 22 7.31 8.59 1.89
C ILE A 22 6.87 10.00 2.33
N GLU A 23 6.50 10.82 1.37
CA GLU A 23 5.98 12.18 1.58
C GLU A 23 4.46 12.18 1.81
N TYR A 24 3.98 13.10 2.63
CA TYR A 24 2.56 13.26 2.93
C TYR A 24 2.11 14.71 2.67
N PRO A 25 0.93 14.93 2.09
CA PRO A 25 0.35 16.27 1.95
C PRO A 25 -0.04 16.82 3.33
N ALA A 26 0.38 18.03 3.65
CA ALA A 26 0.20 18.63 4.99
C ALA A 26 -1.28 18.84 5.38
N ASP A 27 -2.15 19.10 4.40
CA ASP A 27 -3.51 19.60 4.65
C ASP A 27 -4.57 18.51 4.87
N LEU A 28 -4.20 17.22 4.85
CA LEU A 28 -5.17 16.13 5.00
C LEU A 28 -5.36 15.75 6.49
N PRO A 29 -6.61 15.66 6.99
CA PRO A 29 -6.89 15.29 8.38
C PRO A 29 -6.25 13.96 8.83
N VAL A 30 -6.17 12.97 7.94
CA VAL A 30 -5.51 11.68 8.24
C VAL A 30 -4.00 11.84 8.44
N VAL A 31 -3.36 12.78 7.75
CA VAL A 31 -1.92 13.03 7.89
C VAL A 31 -1.61 13.70 9.23
N ALA A 32 -2.46 14.62 9.69
CA ALA A 32 -2.33 15.24 11.00
C ALA A 32 -2.37 14.23 12.16
N ARG A 33 -3.00 13.07 11.97
CA ARG A 33 -3.09 11.96 12.96
C ARG A 33 -2.22 10.76 12.59
N ARG A 34 -1.23 10.94 11.70
CA ARG A 34 -0.42 9.84 11.16
C ARG A 34 0.27 9.02 12.24
N GLU A 35 0.85 9.68 13.25
CA GLU A 35 1.59 9.01 14.32
C GLU A 35 0.66 8.18 15.22
N ASP A 36 -0.48 8.73 15.63
CA ASP A 36 -1.51 8.00 16.37
C ASP A 36 -1.99 6.76 15.61
N ILE A 37 -2.27 6.91 14.31
CA ILE A 37 -2.72 5.82 13.44
C ILE A 37 -1.62 4.76 13.31
N ALA A 38 -0.38 5.19 13.09
CA ALA A 38 0.76 4.28 12.97
C ALA A 38 0.94 3.45 14.25
N GLN A 39 0.89 4.11 15.40
CA GLN A 39 1.00 3.45 16.71
C GLN A 39 -0.16 2.46 16.94
N ALA A 40 -1.39 2.82 16.56
CA ALA A 40 -2.54 1.92 16.67
C ALA A 40 -2.35 0.65 15.83
N ILE A 41 -1.85 0.79 14.60
CA ILE A 41 -1.56 -0.32 13.67
C ILE A 41 -0.43 -1.24 14.19
N GLU A 42 0.57 -0.69 14.88
CA GLU A 42 1.64 -1.50 15.47
C GLU A 42 1.15 -2.31 16.67
N LYS A 43 0.30 -1.71 17.52
CA LYS A 43 -0.14 -2.32 18.78
C LYS A 43 -1.33 -3.27 18.64
N SER A 44 -2.06 -3.21 17.53
CA SER A 44 -3.34 -3.91 17.38
C SER A 44 -3.38 -4.72 16.10
N GLN A 45 -3.89 -5.96 16.18
CA GLN A 45 -4.11 -6.79 14.99
C GLN A 45 -5.19 -6.21 14.07
N VAL A 46 -6.20 -5.54 14.63
CA VAL A 46 -7.30 -4.91 13.90
C VAL A 46 -7.47 -3.48 14.41
N VAL A 47 -7.57 -2.53 13.49
CA VAL A 47 -7.80 -1.10 13.77
C VAL A 47 -8.95 -0.61 12.90
N ILE A 48 -9.90 0.09 13.51
CA ILE A 48 -10.98 0.78 12.81
C ILE A 48 -10.63 2.26 12.72
N VAL A 49 -10.47 2.78 11.51
CA VAL A 49 -10.19 4.21 11.27
C VAL A 49 -11.41 4.87 10.65
N CYS A 50 -12.04 5.76 11.40
CA CYS A 50 -13.21 6.53 10.97
C CYS A 50 -12.80 7.96 10.56
N GLY A 51 -13.52 8.53 9.61
CA GLY A 51 -13.38 9.94 9.21
C GLY A 51 -14.24 10.24 8.00
N GLU A 52 -14.49 11.51 7.72
CA GLU A 52 -15.36 11.94 6.62
C GLU A 52 -14.78 11.63 5.23
N THR A 53 -15.63 11.60 4.21
CA THR A 53 -15.17 11.53 2.81
C THR A 53 -14.26 12.73 2.52
N GLY A 54 -13.17 12.50 1.77
CA GLY A 54 -12.18 13.55 1.49
C GLY A 54 -11.09 13.70 2.56
N SER A 55 -11.20 13.04 3.71
CA SER A 55 -10.18 13.13 4.78
C SER A 55 -8.80 12.53 4.43
N GLY A 56 -8.67 11.87 3.28
CA GLY A 56 -7.42 11.26 2.81
C GLY A 56 -7.23 9.78 3.17
N LYS A 57 -8.18 9.12 3.83
CA LYS A 57 -8.04 7.71 4.29
C LYS A 57 -7.54 6.78 3.20
N THR A 58 -8.25 6.76 2.07
CA THR A 58 -8.02 5.82 0.97
C THR A 58 -6.65 5.96 0.32
N THR A 59 -6.08 7.17 0.30
CA THR A 59 -4.77 7.42 -0.32
C THR A 59 -3.63 7.39 0.69
N GLN A 60 -3.87 7.81 1.94
CA GLN A 60 -2.79 7.98 2.93
C GLN A 60 -2.58 6.77 3.83
N LEU A 61 -3.63 6.03 4.24
CA LEU A 61 -3.46 4.84 5.09
C LEU A 61 -2.50 3.78 4.50
N PRO A 62 -2.57 3.40 3.21
CA PRO A 62 -1.58 2.46 2.65
C PRO A 62 -0.15 3.01 2.72
N LYS A 63 0.06 4.32 2.54
CA LYS A 63 1.37 4.96 2.68
C LYS A 63 1.87 4.92 4.12
N ILE A 64 1.00 5.08 5.12
CA ILE A 64 1.34 4.91 6.53
C ILE A 64 1.76 3.46 6.81
N CYS A 65 1.01 2.49 6.29
CA CYS A 65 1.37 1.07 6.39
C CYS A 65 2.74 0.77 5.75
N LEU A 66 3.05 1.35 4.58
CA LEU A 66 4.36 1.21 3.94
C LEU A 66 5.50 1.76 4.82
N SER A 67 5.31 2.92 5.46
CA SER A 67 6.28 3.50 6.40
C SER A 67 6.56 2.60 7.62
N LEU A 68 5.58 1.78 8.01
CA LEU A 68 5.72 0.74 9.04
C LEU A 68 6.37 -0.55 8.52
N GLY A 69 6.87 -0.57 7.28
CA GLY A 69 7.45 -1.74 6.63
C GLY A 69 6.43 -2.79 6.18
N ARG A 70 5.12 -2.51 6.23
CA ARG A 70 4.11 -3.40 5.65
C ARG A 70 4.28 -3.43 4.13
N GLY A 71 4.02 -4.57 3.50
CA GLY A 71 4.26 -4.75 2.06
C GLY A 71 5.73 -5.03 1.67
N VAL A 72 6.69 -4.99 2.59
CA VAL A 72 8.08 -5.41 2.29
C VAL A 72 8.18 -6.93 2.15
N LEU A 73 7.59 -7.67 3.10
CA LEU A 73 7.61 -9.14 3.15
C LEU A 73 6.41 -9.79 2.44
N GLY A 74 5.54 -9.00 1.83
CA GLY A 74 4.29 -9.43 1.21
C GLY A 74 3.65 -8.29 0.43
N VAL A 75 2.33 -8.26 0.34
CA VAL A 75 1.61 -7.19 -0.36
C VAL A 75 0.50 -6.65 0.54
N ILE A 76 0.35 -5.33 0.59
CA ILE A 76 -0.80 -4.67 1.19
C ILE A 76 -1.97 -4.81 0.20
N GLY A 77 -2.99 -5.57 0.60
CA GLY A 77 -4.25 -5.64 -0.13
C GLY A 77 -5.15 -4.47 0.23
N HIS A 78 -5.50 -3.64 -0.74
CA HIS A 78 -6.44 -2.53 -0.55
C HIS A 78 -7.67 -2.76 -1.42
N THR A 79 -8.78 -3.18 -0.79
CA THR A 79 -10.01 -3.40 -1.54
C THR A 79 -10.78 -2.11 -1.78
N GLN A 80 -11.51 -2.07 -2.89
CA GLN A 80 -12.42 -1.01 -3.31
C GLN A 80 -13.68 -1.65 -3.89
N PRO A 81 -14.90 -1.17 -3.56
CA PRO A 81 -16.13 -1.78 -4.04
C PRO A 81 -16.32 -1.64 -5.56
N ARG A 82 -15.62 -0.68 -6.20
CA ARG A 82 -15.78 -0.37 -7.62
C ARG A 82 -14.43 -0.46 -8.35
N ARG A 83 -14.43 -1.06 -9.55
CA ARG A 83 -13.23 -1.19 -10.40
C ARG A 83 -12.59 0.16 -10.74
N VAL A 84 -13.42 1.16 -11.05
CA VAL A 84 -12.95 2.51 -11.38
C VAL A 84 -12.22 3.14 -10.18
N ALA A 85 -12.73 2.95 -8.96
CA ALA A 85 -12.09 3.43 -7.74
C ALA A 85 -10.76 2.71 -7.48
N ALA A 86 -10.70 1.38 -7.64
CA ALA A 86 -9.44 0.64 -7.52
C ALA A 86 -8.36 1.19 -8.46
N ARG A 87 -8.72 1.45 -9.73
CA ARG A 87 -7.79 1.99 -10.74
C ARG A 87 -7.37 3.42 -10.45
N SER A 88 -8.32 4.32 -10.17
CA SER A 88 -8.03 5.74 -9.96
C SER A 88 -7.24 5.99 -8.68
N VAL A 89 -7.57 5.28 -7.60
CA VAL A 89 -6.82 5.37 -6.34
C VAL A 89 -5.41 4.80 -6.54
N ALA A 90 -5.24 3.72 -7.30
CA ALA A 90 -3.92 3.12 -7.53
C ALA A 90 -3.01 4.09 -8.29
N ALA A 91 -3.55 4.71 -9.34
CA ALA A 91 -2.85 5.74 -10.09
C ALA A 91 -2.46 6.93 -9.20
N ARG A 92 -3.38 7.37 -8.32
CA ARG A 92 -3.13 8.48 -7.39
C ARG A 92 -2.02 8.15 -6.38
N ILE A 93 -2.05 6.98 -5.75
CA ILE A 93 -1.02 6.58 -4.77
C ILE A 93 0.32 6.38 -5.50
N ALA A 94 0.33 5.77 -6.68
CA ALA A 94 1.55 5.61 -7.49
C ALA A 94 2.21 6.96 -7.78
N GLN A 95 1.41 7.95 -8.20
CA GLN A 95 1.85 9.33 -8.42
C GLN A 95 2.41 9.97 -7.15
N GLU A 96 1.72 9.86 -6.01
CA GLU A 96 2.19 10.41 -4.74
C GLU A 96 3.48 9.75 -4.24
N LEU A 97 3.70 8.47 -4.58
CA LEU A 97 4.94 7.74 -4.31
C LEU A 97 6.00 7.91 -5.40
N LYS A 98 5.78 8.82 -6.37
CA LYS A 98 6.70 9.11 -7.49
C LYS A 98 7.11 7.84 -8.24
N SER A 99 6.15 6.93 -8.44
CA SER A 99 6.35 5.62 -9.05
C SER A 99 5.39 5.41 -10.22
N GLU A 100 5.78 4.58 -11.18
CA GLU A 100 4.87 4.16 -12.23
C GLU A 100 3.77 3.23 -11.71
N LEU A 101 2.56 3.39 -12.22
CA LEU A 101 1.47 2.45 -11.94
C LEU A 101 1.83 1.06 -12.48
N GLY A 102 1.82 0.06 -11.60
CA GLY A 102 2.31 -1.30 -11.84
C GLY A 102 3.67 -1.59 -11.21
N GLY A 103 4.41 -0.56 -10.79
CA GLY A 103 5.64 -0.66 -10.00
C GLY A 103 5.30 -0.85 -8.52
N LEU A 104 5.59 0.16 -7.69
CA LEU A 104 5.36 0.09 -6.23
C LEU A 104 3.88 -0.09 -5.87
N VAL A 105 2.98 0.51 -6.66
CA VAL A 105 1.54 0.42 -6.51
C VAL A 105 0.94 -0.11 -7.80
N GLY A 106 0.07 -1.10 -7.68
CA GLY A 106 -0.64 -1.70 -8.80
C GLY A 106 -2.10 -1.93 -8.50
N TYR A 107 -2.84 -2.41 -9.50
CA TYR A 107 -4.21 -2.86 -9.28
C TYR A 107 -4.52 -4.18 -9.98
N LYS A 108 -5.49 -4.91 -9.46
CA LYS A 108 -6.08 -6.10 -10.11
C LYS A 108 -7.59 -6.03 -9.99
N VAL A 109 -8.27 -5.94 -11.12
CA VAL A 109 -9.73 -5.99 -11.22
C VAL A 109 -10.13 -7.04 -12.24
N ARG A 110 -11.41 -7.40 -12.29
CA ARG A 110 -11.86 -8.40 -13.27
C ARG A 110 -11.56 -7.93 -14.70
N PHE A 111 -10.88 -8.79 -15.46
CA PHE A 111 -10.45 -8.60 -16.86
C PHE A 111 -9.35 -7.55 -17.09
N ASN A 112 -8.76 -6.98 -16.04
CA ASN A 112 -7.68 -6.00 -16.21
C ASN A 112 -6.81 -5.91 -14.95
N ASP A 113 -5.51 -6.02 -15.12
CA ASP A 113 -4.54 -5.90 -14.04
C ASP A 113 -3.28 -5.17 -14.50
N LYS A 114 -2.66 -4.49 -13.55
CA LYS A 114 -1.36 -3.84 -13.71
C LYS A 114 -0.62 -3.94 -12.38
N VAL A 115 0.11 -5.04 -12.22
CA VAL A 115 0.92 -5.38 -11.04
C VAL A 115 2.25 -6.00 -11.48
N SER A 116 3.26 -5.94 -10.63
CA SER A 116 4.55 -6.59 -10.86
C SER A 116 5.00 -7.34 -9.59
N PRO A 117 6.06 -8.19 -9.68
CA PRO A 117 6.68 -8.79 -8.51
C PRO A 117 7.23 -7.77 -7.49
N ASP A 118 7.35 -6.50 -7.88
CA ASP A 118 7.81 -5.40 -7.04
C ASP A 118 6.67 -4.58 -6.44
N THR A 119 5.41 -4.91 -6.71
CA THR A 119 4.26 -4.21 -6.11
C THR A 119 4.18 -4.44 -4.60
N TYR A 120 4.05 -3.35 -3.84
CA TYR A 120 3.87 -3.33 -2.39
C TYR A 120 2.41 -3.12 -2.00
N VAL A 121 1.67 -2.34 -2.78
CA VAL A 121 0.24 -2.07 -2.57
C VAL A 121 -0.53 -2.52 -3.80
N LYS A 122 -1.40 -3.52 -3.63
CA LYS A 122 -2.30 -4.01 -4.67
C LYS A 122 -3.71 -3.51 -4.37
N LEU A 123 -4.21 -2.63 -5.23
CA LEU A 123 -5.61 -2.24 -5.20
C LEU A 123 -6.47 -3.24 -5.95
N MET A 124 -7.58 -3.63 -5.38
CA MET A 124 -8.42 -4.65 -6.00
C MET A 124 -9.89 -4.48 -5.66
N THR A 125 -10.76 -5.17 -6.36
CA THR A 125 -12.16 -5.29 -5.92
C THR A 125 -12.30 -6.41 -4.90
N ASP A 126 -13.33 -6.35 -4.06
CA ASP A 126 -13.61 -7.40 -3.07
C ASP A 126 -13.69 -8.80 -3.71
N GLY A 127 -14.35 -8.91 -4.87
CA GLY A 127 -14.43 -10.17 -5.62
C GLY A 127 -13.10 -10.68 -6.19
N ILE A 128 -12.08 -9.83 -6.33
CA ILE A 128 -10.72 -10.30 -6.69
C ILE A 128 -10.02 -10.84 -5.45
N LEU A 129 -10.14 -10.17 -4.31
CA LEU A 129 -9.57 -10.66 -3.05
C LEU A 129 -10.15 -12.05 -2.71
N LEU A 130 -11.47 -12.20 -2.80
CA LEU A 130 -12.15 -13.48 -2.54
C LEU A 130 -11.74 -14.61 -3.49
N ALA A 131 -11.22 -14.30 -4.68
CA ALA A 131 -10.73 -15.29 -5.63
C ALA A 131 -9.23 -15.62 -5.46
N GLU A 132 -8.49 -14.84 -4.65
CA GLU A 132 -7.07 -15.08 -4.32
C GLU A 132 -6.88 -15.82 -2.98
N ILE A 133 -7.96 -16.01 -2.20
CA ILE A 133 -8.00 -16.77 -0.94
C ILE A 133 -8.43 -18.20 -1.23
#